data_AF-A0A1Q9TGC6-F1
#
_entry.id   AF-A0A1Q9TGC6-F1
#
_cell.length_a   1.000
_cell.length_b   1.000
_cell.length_c   1.000
_cell.angle_alpha   90.00
_cell.angle_beta   90.00
_cell.angle_gamma   90.00
#
_symmetry.space_group_name_H-M   'P 1'
#
loop_
_entity.id
_entity.type
_entity.pdbx_description
1 polymer ?
#
loop_
_entity_poly.entity_id
_entity_poly.type
_entity_poly.pdbx_seq_one_letter_code
_entity_poly.pdbx_strand_id
1 'polypeptide(L)'
;MPSAARTYWLTSSCRIRRKDQSLLIEREHGQDVRIPITDVRDVIACKPVDVNTSVVSLLNQHHINVHLLSYYGDYSGSVTAADTATSGETVIAQVALATDTDKSVRIARDIVRATAFNIRRVLDRDLLKAPYTVLKDKTAAASDAASLMGIEGNFRRSAWEVLDTKLPDWLQLHGRSRRPPKNAGNAFISYVNGIVYARTVTALRLTPLHTGIAFLHSTMERQRHSLALDVAEMFKPLFAERLLVRMATRNQLKEHHFDVDSNQAMLTDAGRKLVVGAVRDEFATTVKHRELNRPVAYDELLYLEALKVTRACLEGDVYKPFRIWW
;
A
#
# COMPACT_ATOMS: atom_id res chain seq x y z
N MET A 1 15.10 13.67 5.05
CA MET A 1 13.83 13.72 5.81
C MET A 1 14.12 14.29 7.20
N PRO A 2 13.39 15.31 7.67
CA PRO A 2 13.55 15.79 9.05
C PRO A 2 13.21 14.67 10.03
N SER A 3 14.08 14.46 11.01
CA SER A 3 14.06 13.32 11.95
C SER A 3 12.83 13.24 12.88
N ALA A 4 11.94 14.24 12.89
CA ALA A 4 10.83 14.33 13.85
C ALA A 4 9.42 14.21 13.23
N ALA A 5 9.27 14.35 11.91
CA ALA A 5 7.96 14.35 11.28
C ALA A 5 7.38 12.93 11.15
N ARG A 6 6.12 12.74 11.58
CA ARG A 6 5.41 11.46 11.61
C ARG A 6 4.10 11.51 10.82
N THR A 7 3.66 10.35 10.34
CA THR A 7 2.34 10.20 9.72
C THR A 7 1.27 10.14 10.81
N TYR A 8 0.25 10.99 10.70
CA TYR A 8 -0.90 11.01 11.61
C TYR A 8 -2.05 10.19 11.04
N TRP A 9 -2.67 9.37 11.88
CA TRP A 9 -3.73 8.45 11.50
C TRP A 9 -5.03 8.86 12.20
N LEU A 10 -6.01 9.33 11.43
CA LEU A 10 -7.27 9.83 11.95
C LEU A 10 -8.31 8.72 11.97
N THR A 11 -8.38 8.00 13.08
CA THR A 11 -9.26 6.83 13.28
C THR A 11 -10.62 7.17 13.89
N SER A 12 -10.93 8.45 14.06
CA SER A 12 -12.20 8.98 14.56
C SER A 12 -12.64 10.13 13.68
N SER A 13 -13.95 10.35 13.55
CA SER A 13 -14.45 11.53 12.83
C SER A 13 -13.93 12.81 13.48
N CYS A 14 -13.46 13.76 12.68
CA CYS A 14 -12.90 15.01 13.19
C CYS A 14 -12.94 16.14 12.16
N ARG A 15 -12.86 17.38 12.64
CA ARG A 15 -12.62 18.56 11.81
C ARG A 15 -11.19 19.03 11.99
N ILE A 16 -10.47 19.23 10.88
CA ILE A 16 -9.14 19.84 10.88
C ILE A 16 -9.32 21.33 10.62
N ARG A 17 -8.75 22.17 11.49
CA ARG A 17 -8.64 23.61 11.31
C ARG A 17 -7.20 24.06 11.38
N ARG A 18 -6.90 25.16 10.70
CA ARG A 18 -5.62 25.85 10.88
C ARG A 18 -5.70 26.73 12.13
N LYS A 19 -4.69 26.61 12.99
CA LYS A 19 -4.40 27.55 14.07
C LYS A 19 -2.93 27.93 14.00
N ASP A 20 -2.64 29.09 13.42
CA ASP A 20 -1.29 29.57 13.10
C ASP A 20 -0.51 28.60 12.20
N GLN A 21 0.64 28.10 12.68
CA GLN A 21 1.46 27.05 12.06
C GLN A 21 1.18 25.67 12.68
N SER A 22 -0.09 25.40 12.97
CA SER A 22 -0.52 24.13 13.54
C SER A 22 -1.86 23.68 12.96
N LEU A 23 -2.04 22.36 12.93
CA LEU A 23 -3.33 21.73 12.73
C LEU A 23 -4.03 21.59 14.08
N LEU A 24 -5.25 22.07 14.18
CA LEU A 24 -6.17 21.84 15.29
C LEU A 24 -7.13 20.73 14.88
N ILE A 25 -7.11 19.61 15.60
CA ILE A 25 -8.00 18.47 15.38
C ILE A 25 -9.13 18.56 16.39
N GLU A 26 -10.29 19.03 15.93
CA GLU A 26 -11.53 19.15 16.69
C GLU A 26 -12.33 17.83 16.55
N ARG A 27 -12.85 17.31 17.66
CA ARG A 27 -13.70 16.12 17.68
C ARG A 27 -15.01 16.47 18.40
N GLU A 28 -16.10 15.82 18.01
CA GLU A 28 -17.42 16.04 18.62
C GLU A 28 -17.41 15.79 20.14
N HIS A 29 -16.66 14.77 20.56
CA HIS A 29 -16.43 14.44 21.97
C HIS A 29 -14.93 14.27 22.21
N GLY A 30 -14.33 15.18 22.97
CA GLY A 30 -12.92 15.14 23.35
C GLY A 30 -12.27 16.52 23.39
N GLN A 31 -11.05 16.58 23.89
CA GLN A 31 -10.25 17.80 23.82
C GLN A 31 -9.67 17.98 22.42
N ASP A 32 -9.63 19.24 21.99
CA ASP A 32 -8.95 19.63 20.78
C ASP A 32 -7.47 19.29 20.87
N VAL A 33 -6.93 18.67 19.83
CA VAL A 33 -5.51 18.32 19.76
C VAL A 33 -4.83 19.28 18.80
N ARG A 34 -3.87 20.05 19.32
CA ARG A 34 -3.01 20.91 18.50
C ARG A 34 -1.75 20.15 18.09
N ILE A 35 -1.46 20.17 16.78
CA ILE A 35 -0.31 19.50 16.19
C ILE A 35 0.51 20.54 15.40
N PRO A 36 1.76 20.83 15.79
CA PRO A 36 2.65 21.66 14.98
C PRO A 36 2.78 21.12 13.56
N ILE A 37 2.70 21.98 12.55
CA ILE A 37 2.73 21.54 11.15
C ILE A 37 4.06 20.84 10.80
N THR A 38 5.15 21.25 11.44
CA THR A 38 6.49 20.67 11.30
C THR A 38 6.58 19.22 11.77
N ASP A 39 5.65 18.76 12.61
CA ASP A 39 5.62 17.40 13.13
C ASP A 39 4.87 16.44 12.19
N VAL A 40 4.18 16.98 11.19
CA VAL A 40 3.30 16.23 10.29
C VAL A 40 4.07 15.88 9.03
N ARG A 41 4.19 14.58 8.74
CA ARG A 41 4.69 14.09 7.46
C ARG A 41 3.56 13.94 6.45
N ASP A 42 2.53 13.19 6.83
CA ASP A 42 1.31 12.95 6.07
C ASP A 42 0.16 12.71 7.04
N VAL A 43 -1.07 12.79 6.54
CA VAL A 43 -2.29 12.44 7.27
C VAL A 43 -3.03 11.34 6.51
N ILE A 44 -3.47 10.31 7.23
CA ILE A 44 -4.33 9.26 6.70
C ILE A 44 -5.67 9.33 7.42
N ALA A 45 -6.70 9.77 6.69
CA ALA A 45 -8.07 9.84 7.18
C ALA A 45 -8.75 8.47 7.01
N CYS A 46 -8.91 7.77 8.14
CA CYS A 46 -9.55 6.48 8.22
C CYS A 46 -11.06 6.57 8.51
N LYS A 47 -11.57 7.77 8.79
CA LYS A 47 -12.96 8.12 9.14
C LYS A 47 -13.36 9.43 8.45
N PRO A 48 -14.65 9.84 8.49
CA PRO A 48 -15.07 11.14 7.95
C PRO A 48 -14.27 12.30 8.55
N VAL A 49 -13.68 13.14 7.70
CA VAL A 49 -12.88 14.29 8.13
C VAL A 49 -13.29 15.53 7.37
N ASP A 50 -13.53 16.62 8.10
CA ASP A 50 -13.78 17.94 7.52
C ASP A 50 -12.47 18.72 7.39
N VAL A 51 -12.21 19.26 6.20
CA VAL A 51 -11.07 20.14 5.90
C VAL A 51 -11.56 21.38 5.16
N ASN A 52 -10.96 22.54 5.45
CA ASN A 52 -11.25 23.78 4.74
C ASN A 52 -10.02 24.30 3.96
N THR A 53 -10.24 25.30 3.11
CA THR A 53 -9.20 25.88 2.25
C THR A 53 -7.99 26.42 3.03
N SER A 54 -8.19 26.93 4.25
CA SER A 54 -7.10 27.41 5.10
C SER A 54 -6.15 26.29 5.53
N VAL A 55 -6.68 25.11 5.84
CA VAL A 55 -5.89 23.90 6.13
C VAL A 55 -5.18 23.43 4.87
N VAL A 56 -5.89 23.34 3.73
CA VAL A 56 -5.29 22.92 2.46
C VAL A 56 -4.11 23.82 2.07
N SER A 57 -4.26 25.14 2.22
CA SER A 57 -3.19 26.10 1.97
C SER A 57 -1.96 25.87 2.86
N LEU A 58 -2.16 25.60 4.16
CA LEU A 58 -1.05 25.30 5.08
C LEU A 58 -0.37 23.97 4.73
N LEU A 59 -1.14 22.93 4.44
CA LEU A 59 -0.60 21.63 4.03
C LEU A 59 0.24 21.75 2.75
N ASN A 60 -0.24 22.55 1.79
CA ASN A 60 0.48 22.83 0.55
C ASN A 60 1.84 23.49 0.79
N GLN A 61 1.90 24.49 1.68
CA GLN A 61 3.14 25.20 2.04
C GLN A 61 4.21 24.28 2.64
N HIS A 62 3.80 23.19 3.28
CA HIS A 62 4.70 22.23 3.94
C HIS A 62 4.79 20.89 3.21
N HIS A 63 4.22 20.78 2.00
CA HIS A 63 4.19 19.57 1.17
C HIS A 63 3.60 18.33 1.88
N ILE A 64 2.57 18.52 2.70
CA ILE A 64 1.90 17.45 3.46
C ILE A 64 0.67 16.96 2.69
N ASN A 65 0.53 15.64 2.54
CA ASN A 65 -0.65 15.06 1.90
C ASN A 65 -1.67 14.57 2.94
N VAL A 66 -2.95 14.65 2.57
CA VAL A 66 -4.06 14.01 3.28
C VAL A 66 -4.64 12.92 2.39
N HIS A 67 -4.48 11.66 2.78
CA HIS A 67 -5.05 10.51 2.10
C HIS A 67 -6.40 10.14 2.71
N LEU A 68 -7.42 9.97 1.87
CA LEU A 68 -8.78 9.68 2.28
C LEU A 68 -9.09 8.21 1.98
N LEU A 69 -9.47 7.45 3.00
CA LEU A 69 -9.98 6.10 2.85
C LEU A 69 -11.50 6.10 2.88
N SER A 70 -12.10 5.21 2.08
CA SER A 70 -13.52 4.97 2.03
C SER A 70 -14.02 4.32 3.31
N TYR A 71 -15.34 4.18 3.42
CA TYR A 71 -15.97 3.48 4.52
C TYR A 71 -15.41 2.05 4.72
N TYR A 72 -15.15 1.33 3.62
CA TYR A 72 -14.61 -0.03 3.58
C TYR A 72 -13.07 -0.10 3.57
N GLY A 73 -12.39 1.05 3.63
CA GLY A 73 -10.93 1.15 3.65
C GLY A 73 -10.25 1.18 2.30
N ASP A 74 -11.00 1.10 1.19
CA ASP A 74 -10.45 1.41 -0.13
C ASP A 74 -9.91 2.84 -0.16
N TYR A 75 -8.92 3.11 -1.00
CA TYR A 75 -8.47 4.48 -1.23
C TYR A 75 -9.54 5.28 -1.98
N SER A 76 -10.05 6.35 -1.36
CA SER A 76 -11.04 7.24 -1.97
C SER A 76 -10.41 8.42 -2.72
N GLY A 77 -9.20 8.84 -2.32
CA GLY A 77 -8.54 9.98 -2.93
C GLY A 77 -7.56 10.65 -1.98
N SER A 78 -7.14 11.86 -2.34
CA SER A 78 -6.23 12.65 -1.51
C SER A 78 -6.34 14.14 -1.80
N VAL A 79 -6.10 14.94 -0.77
CA VAL A 79 -5.70 16.33 -0.91
C VAL A 79 -4.17 16.35 -0.90
N THR A 80 -3.56 16.74 -2.02
CA THR A 80 -2.11 16.77 -2.15
C THR A 80 -1.61 18.18 -2.40
N ALA A 81 -0.33 18.40 -2.15
CA ALA A 81 0.33 19.62 -2.59
C ALA A 81 0.15 19.82 -4.11
N ALA A 82 0.08 21.08 -4.51
CA ALA A 82 0.00 21.55 -5.90
C ALA A 82 1.33 21.28 -6.62
N ASP A 83 2.45 21.50 -5.93
CA ASP A 83 3.76 21.18 -6.45
C ASP A 83 3.99 19.67 -6.45
N THR A 84 4.54 19.16 -7.54
CA THR A 84 4.91 17.74 -7.65
C THR A 84 6.41 17.61 -7.89
N ALA A 85 7.03 16.56 -7.36
CA ALA A 85 8.43 16.25 -7.66
C ALA A 85 8.64 15.75 -9.11
N THR A 86 7.55 15.58 -9.88
CA THR A 86 7.54 15.07 -11.25
C THR A 86 8.50 15.87 -12.14
N SER A 87 9.37 15.16 -12.85
CA SER A 87 10.27 15.75 -13.86
C SER A 87 9.83 15.33 -15.26
N GLY A 88 9.73 16.30 -16.19
CA GLY A 88 9.39 16.01 -17.59
C GLY A 88 10.32 15.00 -18.24
N GLU A 89 11.62 15.06 -17.92
CA GLU A 89 12.63 14.11 -18.38
C GLU A 89 12.34 12.69 -17.89
N THR A 90 12.08 12.52 -16.59
CA THR A 90 11.72 11.21 -16.01
C THR A 90 10.43 10.68 -16.62
N VAL A 91 9.43 11.54 -16.85
CA VAL A 91 8.16 11.12 -17.46
C VAL A 91 8.38 10.63 -18.89
N ILE A 92 9.15 11.35 -19.71
CA ILE A 92 9.47 10.92 -21.08
C ILE A 92 10.17 9.55 -21.06
N ALA A 93 11.16 9.38 -20.18
CA ALA A 93 11.89 8.12 -20.04
C ALA A 93 10.99 6.98 -19.54
N GLN A 94 10.09 7.27 -18.59
CA GLN A 94 9.12 6.31 -18.08
C GLN A 94 8.11 5.87 -19.14
N VAL A 95 7.59 6.82 -19.94
CA VAL A 95 6.74 6.50 -21.10
C VAL A 95 7.50 5.60 -22.07
N ALA A 96 8.74 5.97 -22.44
CA ALA A 96 9.54 5.19 -23.38
C ALA A 96 9.72 3.73 -22.93
N LEU A 97 9.99 3.50 -21.64
CA LEU A 97 10.04 2.14 -21.08
C LEU A 97 8.69 1.43 -21.07
N ALA A 98 7.61 2.13 -20.71
CA ALA A 98 6.28 1.54 -20.61
C ALA A 98 5.68 1.18 -21.98
N THR A 99 6.04 1.91 -23.04
CA THR A 99 5.60 1.67 -24.42
C THR A 99 6.46 0.68 -25.19
N ASP A 100 7.70 0.44 -24.74
CA ASP A 100 8.55 -0.64 -25.26
C ASP A 100 8.05 -1.99 -24.71
N THR A 101 7.44 -2.81 -25.56
CA THR A 101 6.79 -4.06 -25.15
C THR A 101 7.74 -4.99 -24.40
N ASP A 102 8.96 -5.18 -24.89
CA ASP A 102 9.90 -6.12 -24.29
C ASP A 102 10.41 -5.64 -22.94
N LYS A 103 10.74 -4.35 -22.81
CA LYS A 103 11.20 -3.75 -21.54
C LYS A 103 10.08 -3.68 -20.52
N SER A 104 8.90 -3.23 -20.92
CA SER A 104 7.72 -3.12 -20.06
C SER A 104 7.31 -4.48 -19.50
N VAL A 105 7.20 -5.50 -20.37
CA VAL A 105 6.88 -6.87 -19.96
C VAL A 105 7.96 -7.46 -19.07
N ARG A 106 9.24 -7.13 -19.27
CA ARG A 106 10.32 -7.54 -18.36
C ARG A 106 10.12 -6.97 -16.95
N ILE A 107 9.86 -5.67 -16.83
CA ILE A 107 9.60 -5.03 -15.53
C ILE A 107 8.36 -5.64 -14.86
N ALA A 108 7.26 -5.77 -15.59
CA ALA A 108 6.02 -6.38 -15.11
C ALA A 108 6.23 -7.83 -14.63
N ARG A 109 6.99 -8.62 -15.40
CA ARG A 109 7.35 -10.01 -15.05
C ARG A 109 8.13 -10.07 -13.74
N ASP A 110 9.09 -9.18 -13.57
CA ASP A 110 9.92 -9.14 -12.37
C ASP A 110 9.10 -8.72 -11.14
N ILE A 111 8.15 -7.78 -11.29
CA ILE A 111 7.17 -7.42 -10.25
C ILE A 111 6.36 -8.65 -9.84
N VAL A 112 5.74 -9.36 -10.78
CA VAL A 112 4.93 -10.58 -10.50
C VAL A 112 5.76 -11.64 -9.77
N ARG A 113 7.00 -11.87 -10.21
CA ARG A 113 7.91 -12.84 -9.59
C ARG A 113 8.34 -12.43 -8.18
N ALA A 114 8.57 -11.14 -7.95
CA ALA A 114 8.92 -10.61 -6.64
C ALA A 114 7.73 -10.67 -5.66
N THR A 115 6.54 -10.30 -6.12
CA THR A 115 5.28 -10.44 -5.37
C THR A 115 5.06 -11.89 -4.95
N ALA A 116 5.14 -12.84 -5.90
CA ALA A 116 4.98 -14.27 -5.60
C ALA A 116 6.06 -14.80 -4.63
N PHE A 117 7.30 -14.32 -4.76
CA PHE A 117 8.37 -14.64 -3.82
C PHE A 117 8.05 -14.14 -2.40
N ASN A 118 7.55 -12.91 -2.25
CA ASN A 118 7.22 -12.32 -0.96
C ASN A 118 6.04 -13.04 -0.29
N ILE A 119 5.00 -13.38 -1.06
CA ILE A 119 3.86 -14.19 -0.59
C ILE A 119 4.34 -15.54 -0.08
N ARG A 120 5.12 -16.27 -0.89
CA ARG A 120 5.69 -17.57 -0.50
C ARG A 120 6.56 -17.46 0.75
N ARG A 121 7.33 -16.37 0.89
CA ARG A 121 8.18 -16.18 2.07
C ARG A 121 7.37 -15.94 3.34
N VAL A 122 6.28 -15.18 3.23
CA VAL A 122 5.43 -14.76 4.35
C VAL A 122 4.46 -15.86 4.79
N LEU A 123 3.80 -16.52 3.84
CA LEU A 123 2.76 -17.50 4.13
C LEU A 123 3.36 -18.87 4.44
N ASP A 124 3.93 -19.50 3.40
CA ASP A 124 4.45 -20.85 3.51
C ASP A 124 5.41 -21.18 2.36
N ARG A 125 6.64 -21.57 2.69
CA ARG A 125 7.66 -21.84 1.67
C ARG A 125 7.47 -23.19 0.99
N ASP A 126 6.84 -24.14 1.67
CA ASP A 126 6.77 -25.52 1.23
C ASP A 126 5.47 -25.75 0.47
N LEU A 127 4.33 -25.34 1.05
CA LEU A 127 3.02 -25.46 0.39
C LEU A 127 2.95 -24.65 -0.92
N LEU A 128 3.64 -23.51 -0.99
CA LEU A 128 3.67 -22.67 -2.21
C LEU A 128 4.86 -22.96 -3.15
N LYS A 129 5.70 -23.98 -2.87
CA LYS A 129 6.85 -24.31 -3.73
C LYS A 129 6.43 -24.69 -5.15
N ALA A 130 5.46 -25.59 -5.29
CA ALA A 130 4.97 -26.05 -6.59
C ALA A 130 4.23 -24.92 -7.36
N PRO A 131 3.24 -24.21 -6.77
CA PRO A 131 2.62 -23.04 -7.41
C PRO A 131 3.63 -21.96 -7.85
N TYR A 132 4.65 -21.69 -7.02
CA TYR A 132 5.68 -20.72 -7.35
C TYR A 132 6.56 -21.16 -8.53
N THR A 133 6.87 -22.45 -8.62
CA THR A 133 7.64 -23.01 -9.76
C THR A 133 6.84 -22.86 -11.06
N VAL A 134 5.57 -23.25 -11.05
CA VAL A 134 4.66 -23.06 -12.20
C VAL A 134 4.57 -21.59 -12.61
N LEU A 135 4.46 -20.67 -11.65
CA LEU A 135 4.47 -19.23 -11.94
C LEU A 135 5.77 -18.80 -12.61
N LYS A 136 6.94 -19.23 -12.13
CA LYS A 136 8.23 -18.87 -12.73
C LYS A 136 8.35 -19.33 -14.18
N ASP A 137 7.90 -20.55 -14.47
CA ASP A 137 7.97 -21.15 -15.80
C ASP A 137 7.01 -20.44 -16.76
N LYS A 138 5.74 -20.26 -16.35
CA LYS A 138 4.74 -19.56 -17.18
C LYS A 138 5.10 -18.09 -17.41
N THR A 139 5.62 -17.40 -16.40
CA THR A 139 6.05 -16.00 -16.55
C THR A 139 7.24 -15.87 -17.50
N ALA A 140 8.07 -16.90 -17.68
CA ALA A 140 9.18 -16.86 -18.64
C ALA A 140 8.69 -16.82 -20.09
N ALA A 141 7.57 -17.49 -20.39
CA ALA A 141 6.96 -17.55 -21.72
C ALA A 141 5.94 -16.44 -21.99
N ALA A 142 5.51 -15.69 -20.97
CA ALA A 142 4.55 -14.61 -21.13
C ALA A 142 5.12 -13.43 -21.92
N SER A 143 4.37 -12.97 -22.92
CA SER A 143 4.73 -11.89 -23.85
C SER A 143 4.00 -10.57 -23.59
N ASP A 144 3.06 -10.53 -22.65
CA ASP A 144 2.23 -9.36 -22.39
C ASP A 144 1.77 -9.29 -20.92
N ALA A 145 1.35 -8.10 -20.50
CA ALA A 145 0.92 -7.84 -19.12
C ALA A 145 -0.38 -8.57 -18.72
N ALA A 146 -1.30 -8.82 -19.65
CA ALA A 146 -2.55 -9.51 -19.36
C ALA A 146 -2.30 -10.98 -19.02
N SER A 147 -1.43 -11.64 -19.79
CA SER A 147 -0.92 -12.99 -19.52
C SER A 147 -0.24 -13.05 -18.15
N LEU A 148 0.61 -12.07 -17.81
CA LEU A 148 1.27 -11.99 -16.50
C LEU A 148 0.26 -11.85 -15.35
N MET A 149 -0.74 -10.97 -15.47
CA MET A 149 -1.81 -10.82 -14.48
C MET A 149 -2.62 -12.11 -14.31
N GLY A 150 -2.90 -12.83 -15.39
CA GLY A 150 -3.58 -14.14 -15.34
C GLY A 150 -2.76 -15.18 -14.58
N ILE A 151 -1.45 -15.24 -14.81
CA ILE A 151 -0.53 -16.13 -14.09
C ILE A 151 -0.45 -15.76 -12.61
N GLU A 152 -0.35 -14.47 -12.28
CA GLU A 152 -0.37 -13.98 -10.90
C GLU A 152 -1.69 -14.37 -10.21
N GLY A 153 -2.83 -14.16 -10.87
CA GLY A 153 -4.15 -14.52 -10.35
C GLY A 153 -4.27 -16.00 -10.00
N ASN A 154 -3.71 -16.89 -10.83
CA ASN A 154 -3.66 -18.32 -10.55
C ASN A 154 -2.83 -18.64 -9.30
N PHE A 155 -1.64 -18.04 -9.16
CA PHE A 155 -0.80 -18.21 -7.98
C PHE A 155 -1.47 -17.65 -6.71
N ARG A 156 -2.12 -16.49 -6.81
CA ARG A 156 -2.86 -15.86 -5.71
C ARG A 156 -3.98 -16.76 -5.18
N ARG A 157 -4.67 -17.54 -6.03
CA ARG A 157 -5.69 -18.50 -5.56
C ARG A 157 -5.09 -19.56 -4.63
N SER A 158 -3.98 -20.20 -5.04
CA SER A 158 -3.27 -21.14 -4.17
C SER A 158 -2.74 -20.48 -2.89
N ALA A 159 -2.29 -19.22 -2.98
CA ALA A 159 -1.87 -18.47 -1.80
C ALA A 159 -3.01 -18.23 -0.82
N TRP A 160 -4.24 -18.00 -1.29
CA TRP A 160 -5.41 -17.80 -0.43
C TRP A 160 -5.83 -19.10 0.25
N GLU A 161 -5.81 -20.21 -0.46
CA GLU A 161 -6.04 -21.53 0.13
C GLU A 161 -5.03 -21.82 1.26
N VAL A 162 -3.74 -21.56 1.02
CA VAL A 162 -2.71 -21.72 2.05
C VAL A 162 -2.89 -20.74 3.21
N LEU A 163 -3.27 -19.48 2.95
CA LEU A 163 -3.57 -18.51 4.00
C LEU A 163 -4.72 -18.98 4.89
N ASP A 164 -5.80 -19.50 4.31
CA ASP A 164 -6.98 -19.97 5.05
C ASP A 164 -6.62 -21.10 6.03
N THR A 165 -5.70 -22.00 5.68
CA THR A 165 -5.21 -23.05 6.61
C THR A 165 -4.51 -22.51 7.86
N LYS A 166 -4.13 -21.23 7.88
CA LYS A 166 -3.44 -20.56 8.99
C LYS A 166 -4.37 -19.66 9.81
N LEU A 167 -5.65 -19.60 9.45
CA LEU A 167 -6.65 -18.72 10.06
C LEU A 167 -7.78 -19.54 10.70
N PRO A 168 -8.38 -19.04 11.79
CA PRO A 168 -9.62 -19.61 12.30
C PRO A 168 -10.74 -19.42 11.27
N ASP A 169 -11.72 -20.32 11.26
CA ASP A 169 -12.77 -20.40 10.23
C ASP A 169 -13.46 -19.05 9.97
N TRP A 170 -13.83 -18.31 11.02
CA TRP A 170 -14.51 -17.01 10.89
C TRP A 170 -13.67 -15.90 10.21
N LEU A 171 -12.35 -16.09 10.11
CA LEU A 171 -11.40 -15.12 9.52
C LEU A 171 -10.86 -15.59 8.16
N GLN A 172 -11.19 -16.80 7.72
CA GLN A 172 -10.81 -17.31 6.39
C GLN A 172 -11.40 -16.44 5.29
N LEU A 173 -10.69 -16.35 4.16
CA LEU A 173 -11.06 -15.55 3.02
C LEU A 173 -12.07 -16.31 2.15
N HIS A 174 -11.87 -17.62 1.94
CA HIS A 174 -12.60 -18.41 0.93
C HIS A 174 -12.52 -17.77 -0.47
N GLY A 175 -11.32 -17.29 -0.81
CA GLY A 175 -11.08 -16.47 -1.99
C GLY A 175 -11.29 -14.97 -1.75
N ARG A 176 -10.85 -14.15 -2.70
CA ARG A 176 -10.81 -12.70 -2.53
C ARG A 176 -12.09 -12.01 -3.01
N SER A 177 -12.80 -11.35 -2.11
CA SER A 177 -13.91 -10.43 -2.39
C SER A 177 -13.53 -8.99 -1.97
N ARG A 178 -13.59 -8.01 -2.89
CA ARG A 178 -13.04 -6.66 -2.63
C ARG A 178 -14.11 -5.57 -2.42
N ARG A 179 -15.22 -5.62 -3.16
CA ARG A 179 -16.19 -4.51 -3.25
C ARG A 179 -17.64 -5.01 -3.40
N PRO A 180 -18.38 -5.19 -2.28
CA PRO A 180 -17.89 -5.15 -0.91
C PRO A 180 -17.07 -6.42 -0.54
N PRO A 181 -16.25 -6.36 0.54
CA PRO A 181 -15.74 -7.57 1.18
C PRO A 181 -16.90 -8.40 1.72
N LYS A 182 -16.88 -9.73 1.56
CA LYS A 182 -17.96 -10.64 1.99
C LYS A 182 -17.79 -11.24 3.39
N ASN A 183 -16.58 -11.17 3.95
CA ASN A 183 -16.26 -11.72 5.27
C ASN A 183 -15.14 -10.93 5.97
N ALA A 184 -14.90 -11.26 7.25
CA ALA A 184 -13.94 -10.57 8.11
C ALA A 184 -12.51 -10.57 7.53
N GLY A 185 -12.02 -11.73 7.05
CA GLY A 185 -10.70 -11.83 6.44
C GLY A 185 -10.54 -10.92 5.22
N ASN A 186 -11.54 -10.91 4.35
CA ASN A 186 -11.57 -10.02 3.18
C ASN A 186 -11.67 -8.54 3.57
N ALA A 187 -12.41 -8.20 4.63
CA ALA A 187 -12.52 -6.83 5.15
C ALA A 187 -11.16 -6.34 5.67
N PHE A 188 -10.46 -7.17 6.45
CA PHE A 188 -9.10 -6.89 6.91
C PHE A 188 -8.16 -6.62 5.74
N ILE A 189 -8.05 -7.56 4.79
CA ILE A 189 -7.13 -7.43 3.66
C ILE A 189 -7.49 -6.22 2.77
N SER A 190 -8.77 -5.91 2.59
CA SER A 190 -9.19 -4.71 1.83
C SER A 190 -8.70 -3.44 2.51
N TYR A 191 -8.93 -3.34 3.81
CA TYR A 191 -8.58 -2.17 4.60
C TYR A 191 -7.07 -1.93 4.61
N VAL A 192 -6.28 -2.98 4.87
CA VAL A 192 -4.83 -2.87 4.90
C VAL A 192 -4.25 -2.58 3.51
N ASN A 193 -4.76 -3.22 2.46
CA ASN A 193 -4.31 -2.94 1.09
C ASN A 193 -4.57 -1.48 0.67
N GLY A 194 -5.67 -0.88 1.12
CA GLY A 194 -5.96 0.54 0.89
C GLY A 194 -4.93 1.45 1.55
N ILE A 195 -4.51 1.15 2.78
CA ILE A 195 -3.44 1.86 3.47
C ILE A 195 -2.10 1.71 2.73
N VAL A 196 -1.72 0.48 2.36
CA VAL A 196 -0.46 0.22 1.64
C VAL A 196 -0.44 0.98 0.31
N TYR A 197 -1.54 0.97 -0.42
CA TYR A 197 -1.68 1.76 -1.65
C TYR A 197 -1.52 3.26 -1.38
N ALA A 198 -2.18 3.81 -0.36
CA ALA A 198 -2.05 5.22 0.01
C ALA A 198 -0.59 5.62 0.29
N ARG A 199 0.12 4.82 1.11
CA ARG A 199 1.54 5.03 1.41
C ARG A 199 2.43 4.90 0.18
N THR A 200 2.10 3.98 -0.72
CA THR A 200 2.83 3.82 -2.00
C THR A 200 2.64 5.05 -2.90
N VAL A 201 1.42 5.61 -2.95
CA VAL A 201 1.16 6.87 -3.66
C VAL A 201 1.98 8.01 -3.05
N THR A 202 2.05 8.12 -1.71
CA THR A 202 2.94 9.09 -1.05
C THR A 202 4.39 8.90 -1.51
N ALA A 203 4.91 7.68 -1.42
CA ALA A 203 6.29 7.36 -1.76
C ALA A 203 6.63 7.72 -3.22
N LEU A 204 5.74 7.39 -4.16
CA LEU A 204 5.92 7.74 -5.57
C LEU A 204 5.91 9.25 -5.81
N ARG A 205 5.06 10.02 -5.11
CA ARG A 205 5.00 11.49 -5.24
C ARG A 205 6.24 12.21 -4.72
N LEU A 206 7.05 11.54 -3.89
CA LEU A 206 8.36 12.04 -3.44
C LEU A 206 9.47 11.79 -4.47
N THR A 207 9.15 11.19 -5.61
CA THR A 207 10.06 10.90 -6.72
C THR A 207 9.59 11.61 -7.99
N PRO A 208 10.45 11.74 -9.01
CA PRO A 208 10.07 12.39 -10.26
C PRO A 208 9.17 11.57 -11.19
N LEU A 209 8.70 10.41 -10.73
CA LEU A 209 7.84 9.50 -11.51
C LEU A 209 6.41 10.02 -11.66
N HIS A 210 5.81 9.74 -12.82
CA HIS A 210 4.37 9.88 -12.98
C HIS A 210 3.64 8.66 -12.44
N THR A 211 2.76 8.86 -11.46
CA THR A 211 2.04 7.78 -10.76
C THR A 211 1.07 6.98 -11.63
N GLY A 212 0.63 7.53 -12.77
CA GLY A 212 -0.29 6.87 -13.69
C GLY A 212 0.37 5.94 -14.71
N ILE A 213 1.70 6.01 -14.87
CA ILE A 213 2.41 5.20 -15.88
C ILE A 213 2.96 3.94 -15.22
N ALA A 214 2.33 2.80 -15.51
CA ALA A 214 2.63 1.49 -14.96
C ALA A 214 3.21 0.54 -16.01
N PHE A 215 3.65 -0.62 -15.54
CA PHE A 215 4.23 -1.68 -16.35
C PHE A 215 3.37 -2.95 -16.35
N LEU A 216 2.79 -3.30 -15.19
CA LEU A 216 1.91 -4.48 -15.05
C LEU A 216 0.43 -4.09 -15.19
N HIS A 217 -0.03 -3.10 -14.43
CA HIS A 217 -1.40 -2.59 -14.55
C HIS A 217 -1.54 -1.63 -15.75
N SER A 218 -2.76 -1.52 -16.29
CA SER A 218 -3.02 -0.65 -17.45
C SER A 218 -2.74 0.82 -17.15
N THR A 219 -1.90 1.42 -17.99
CA THR A 219 -1.61 2.87 -18.03
C THR A 219 -2.75 3.66 -18.70
N MET A 220 -3.67 2.98 -19.41
CA MET A 220 -4.76 3.62 -20.17
C MET A 220 -6.00 3.90 -19.32
N GLU A 221 -6.05 3.40 -18.08
CA GLU A 221 -7.15 3.70 -17.15
C GLU A 221 -7.05 5.15 -16.65
N ARG A 222 -8.04 5.97 -17.01
CA ARG A 222 -8.13 7.36 -16.58
C ARG A 222 -8.20 7.43 -15.04
N GLN A 223 -7.53 8.44 -14.47
CA GLN A 223 -7.65 8.83 -13.05
C GLN A 223 -7.18 7.77 -12.02
N ARG A 224 -6.31 6.83 -12.42
CA ARG A 224 -5.75 5.81 -11.52
C ARG A 224 -4.25 5.99 -11.34
N HIS A 225 -3.76 5.83 -10.12
CA HIS A 225 -2.31 5.77 -9.85
C HIS A 225 -1.81 4.34 -10.13
N SER A 226 -1.82 3.92 -11.40
CA SER A 226 -1.53 2.54 -11.78
C SER A 226 -0.16 2.06 -11.31
N LEU A 227 0.86 2.93 -11.30
CA LEU A 227 2.20 2.55 -10.80
C LEU A 227 2.19 2.25 -9.31
N ALA A 228 1.32 2.90 -8.54
CA ALA A 228 1.16 2.61 -7.13
C ALA A 228 0.60 1.20 -6.90
N LEU A 229 -0.19 0.66 -7.84
CA LEU A 229 -0.66 -0.73 -7.76
C LEU A 229 0.50 -1.69 -7.97
N ASP A 230 1.28 -1.47 -9.04
CA ASP A 230 2.48 -2.25 -9.39
C ASP A 230 3.45 -2.33 -8.21
N VAL A 231 3.81 -1.17 -7.64
CA VAL A 231 4.73 -1.10 -6.52
C VAL A 231 4.11 -1.71 -5.26
N ALA A 232 2.84 -1.41 -4.96
CA ALA A 232 2.19 -1.93 -3.76
C ALA A 232 2.08 -3.46 -3.74
N GLU A 233 1.94 -4.14 -4.90
CA GLU A 233 1.82 -5.60 -4.95
C GLU A 233 2.97 -6.31 -4.21
N MET A 234 4.20 -5.80 -4.31
CA MET A 234 5.37 -6.40 -3.67
C MET A 234 5.33 -6.27 -2.14
N PHE A 235 4.65 -5.24 -1.62
CA PHE A 235 4.59 -4.91 -0.20
C PHE A 235 3.33 -5.42 0.49
N LYS A 236 2.23 -5.65 -0.22
CA LYS A 236 0.99 -6.22 0.35
C LYS A 236 1.25 -7.46 1.21
N PRO A 237 2.06 -8.47 0.77
CA PRO A 237 2.36 -9.65 1.60
C PRO A 237 2.91 -9.31 2.98
N LEU A 238 3.68 -8.22 3.08
CA LEU A 238 4.33 -7.79 4.32
C LEU A 238 3.33 -7.21 5.32
N PHE A 239 2.41 -6.39 4.83
CA PHE A 239 1.54 -5.57 5.66
C PHE A 239 0.15 -6.19 5.83
N ALA A 240 -0.35 -6.93 4.84
CA ALA A 240 -1.68 -7.52 4.87
C ALA A 240 -1.61 -9.00 5.30
N GLU A 241 -1.07 -9.88 4.48
CA GLU A 241 -1.04 -11.33 4.74
C GLU A 241 -0.26 -11.68 6.03
N ARG A 242 0.97 -11.16 6.18
CA ARG A 242 1.78 -11.43 7.38
C ARG A 242 1.11 -10.91 8.65
N LEU A 243 0.54 -9.71 8.56
CA LEU A 243 -0.10 -9.05 9.70
C LEU A 243 -1.37 -9.79 10.11
N LEU A 244 -2.19 -10.21 9.14
CA LEU A 244 -3.41 -10.98 9.38
C LEU A 244 -3.09 -12.27 10.14
N VAL A 245 -2.16 -13.07 9.61
CA VAL A 245 -1.73 -14.33 10.26
C VAL A 245 -1.22 -14.04 11.67
N ARG A 246 -0.31 -13.06 11.82
CA ARG A 246 0.28 -12.74 13.13
C ARG A 246 -0.74 -12.28 14.15
N MET A 247 -1.69 -11.42 13.78
CA MET A 247 -2.73 -10.93 14.68
C MET A 247 -3.75 -12.02 15.01
N ALA A 248 -4.06 -12.92 14.06
CA ALA A 248 -4.92 -14.08 14.27
C ALA A 248 -4.26 -15.09 15.24
N THR A 249 -3.01 -15.47 15.00
CA THR A 249 -2.25 -16.40 15.86
C THR A 249 -2.09 -15.86 17.28
N ARG A 250 -1.91 -14.55 17.44
CA ARG A 250 -1.85 -13.89 18.76
C ARG A 250 -3.22 -13.62 19.38
N ASN A 251 -4.30 -14.09 18.74
CA ASN A 251 -5.68 -13.93 19.20
C ASN A 251 -6.06 -12.47 19.48
N GLN A 252 -5.48 -11.53 18.72
CA GLN A 252 -5.72 -10.08 18.84
C GLN A 252 -6.99 -9.67 18.08
N LEU A 253 -7.26 -10.33 16.95
CA LEU A 253 -8.50 -10.17 16.21
C LEU A 253 -9.61 -11.01 16.85
N LYS A 254 -10.83 -10.47 16.83
CA LYS A 254 -12.03 -11.01 17.46
C LYS A 254 -13.21 -10.69 16.56
N GLU A 255 -14.29 -11.46 16.63
CA GLU A 255 -15.47 -11.24 15.81
C GLU A 255 -16.05 -9.82 15.98
N HIS A 256 -16.10 -9.27 17.20
CA HIS A 256 -16.60 -7.91 17.46
C HIS A 256 -15.75 -6.78 16.83
N HIS A 257 -14.55 -7.09 16.33
CA HIS A 257 -13.76 -6.13 15.55
C HIS A 257 -14.29 -5.99 14.11
N PHE A 258 -15.22 -6.84 13.71
CA PHE A 258 -15.83 -6.89 12.41
C PHE A 258 -17.34 -6.74 12.54
N ASP A 259 -17.92 -6.03 11.61
CA ASP A 259 -19.36 -5.96 11.41
C ASP A 259 -19.63 -6.75 10.13
N VAL A 260 -20.30 -7.89 10.27
CA VAL A 260 -20.51 -8.87 9.20
C VAL A 260 -22.00 -9.05 9.01
N ASP A 261 -22.50 -8.50 7.91
CA ASP A 261 -23.85 -8.71 7.40
C ASP A 261 -23.86 -9.86 6.37
N SER A 262 -25.05 -10.27 5.97
CA SER A 262 -25.29 -11.40 5.06
C SER A 262 -24.51 -11.35 3.73
N ASN A 263 -24.12 -10.17 3.23
CA ASN A 263 -23.40 -10.01 1.96
C ASN A 263 -22.20 -9.06 2.03
N GLN A 264 -21.91 -8.48 3.19
CA GLN A 264 -20.85 -7.48 3.34
C GLN A 264 -20.19 -7.57 4.71
N ALA A 265 -18.90 -7.27 4.76
CA ALA A 265 -18.14 -7.22 5.99
C ALA A 265 -17.27 -5.96 6.02
N MET A 266 -17.14 -5.39 7.21
CA MET A 266 -16.33 -4.21 7.46
C MET A 266 -15.70 -4.26 8.85
N LEU A 267 -14.72 -3.38 9.09
CA LEU A 267 -14.18 -3.19 10.43
C LEU A 267 -15.11 -2.28 11.24
N THR A 268 -15.44 -2.70 12.47
CA THR A 268 -16.05 -1.83 13.48
C THR A 268 -15.08 -0.71 13.86
N ASP A 269 -15.54 0.27 14.64
CA ASP A 269 -14.67 1.36 15.11
C ASP A 269 -13.53 0.85 16.00
N ALA A 270 -13.81 -0.14 16.84
CA ALA A 270 -12.80 -0.83 17.64
C ALA A 270 -11.81 -1.59 16.74
N GLY A 271 -12.32 -2.37 15.78
CA GLY A 271 -11.48 -3.11 14.84
C GLY A 271 -10.62 -2.19 13.98
N ARG A 272 -11.17 -1.07 13.52
CA ARG A 272 -10.45 -0.07 12.71
C ARG A 272 -9.30 0.55 13.49
N LYS A 273 -9.52 0.97 14.74
CA LYS A 273 -8.46 1.50 15.61
C LYS A 273 -7.36 0.47 15.83
N LEU A 274 -7.74 -0.78 16.11
CA LEU A 274 -6.80 -1.89 16.34
C LEU A 274 -5.94 -2.17 15.08
N VAL A 275 -6.60 -2.38 13.94
CA VAL A 275 -5.92 -2.71 12.68
C VAL A 275 -5.04 -1.55 12.20
N VAL A 276 -5.52 -0.31 12.27
CA VAL A 276 -4.71 0.87 11.91
C VAL A 276 -3.49 1.00 12.81
N GLY A 277 -3.64 0.79 14.12
CA GLY A 277 -2.53 0.78 15.06
C GLY A 277 -1.49 -0.27 14.69
N ALA A 278 -1.92 -1.49 14.42
CA ALA A 278 -1.04 -2.60 14.04
C ALA A 278 -0.31 -2.35 12.71
N VAL A 279 -0.99 -1.77 11.72
CA VAL A 279 -0.38 -1.39 10.43
C VAL A 279 0.64 -0.25 10.60
N ARG A 280 0.30 0.79 11.38
CA ARG A 280 1.24 1.88 11.71
C ARG A 280 2.51 1.33 12.35
N ASP A 281 2.38 0.44 13.32
CA ASP A 281 3.52 -0.13 14.04
C ASP A 281 4.35 -1.04 13.11
N GLU A 282 3.70 -1.74 12.17
CA GLU A 282 4.40 -2.49 11.13
C GLU A 282 5.21 -1.56 10.22
N PHE A 283 4.65 -0.43 9.78
CA PHE A 283 5.39 0.57 8.97
C PHE A 283 6.62 1.15 9.68
N ALA A 284 6.53 1.31 11.01
CA ALA A 284 7.62 1.81 11.84
C ALA A 284 8.70 0.75 12.13
N THR A 285 8.43 -0.53 11.86
CA THR A 285 9.43 -1.60 12.04
C THR A 285 10.62 -1.37 11.12
N THR A 286 11.83 -1.55 11.66
CA THR A 286 13.08 -1.34 10.91
C THR A 286 13.79 -2.65 10.59
N VAL A 287 14.50 -2.66 9.47
CA VAL A 287 15.43 -3.71 9.07
C VAL A 287 16.78 -3.11 8.68
N LYS A 288 17.86 -3.86 8.89
CA LYS A 288 19.17 -3.47 8.37
C LYS A 288 19.18 -3.65 6.86
N HIS A 289 19.25 -2.54 6.12
CA HIS A 289 19.28 -2.57 4.67
C HIS A 289 20.63 -3.06 4.17
N ARG A 290 20.64 -4.01 3.23
CA ARG A 290 21.86 -4.69 2.76
C ARG A 290 22.86 -3.75 2.08
N GLU A 291 22.35 -2.89 1.20
CA GLU A 291 23.20 -1.97 0.42
C GLU A 291 23.53 -0.69 1.20
N LEU A 292 22.55 -0.05 1.84
CA LEU A 292 22.75 1.18 2.62
C LEU A 292 23.44 0.97 3.98
N ASN A 293 23.56 -0.29 4.45
CA ASN A 293 24.17 -0.67 5.73
C ASN A 293 23.67 0.12 6.96
N ARG A 294 22.40 0.54 6.96
CA ARG A 294 21.75 1.25 8.08
C ARG A 294 20.35 0.70 8.35
N PRO A 295 19.77 0.97 9.53
CA PRO A 295 18.34 0.72 9.77
C PRO A 295 17.48 1.53 8.80
N VAL A 296 16.50 0.86 8.21
CA VAL A 296 15.50 1.42 7.29
C VAL A 296 14.14 0.94 7.74
N ALA A 297 13.19 1.85 7.94
CA ALA A 297 11.81 1.51 8.28
C ALA A 297 11.11 0.86 7.08
N TYR A 298 10.12 -0.01 7.30
CA TYR A 298 9.36 -0.57 6.19
C TYR A 298 8.63 0.50 5.36
N ASP A 299 8.20 1.60 6.00
CA ASP A 299 7.66 2.77 5.27
C ASP A 299 8.68 3.37 4.29
N GLU A 300 9.96 3.42 4.69
CA GLU A 300 11.03 3.95 3.85
C GLU A 300 11.37 3.00 2.68
N LEU A 301 11.16 1.69 2.84
CA LEU A 301 11.35 0.72 1.74
C LEU A 301 10.43 1.02 0.54
N LEU A 302 9.22 1.55 0.76
CA LEU A 302 8.33 1.98 -0.33
C LEU A 302 8.97 3.08 -1.17
N TYR A 303 9.58 4.07 -0.50
CA TYR A 303 10.29 5.17 -1.16
C TYR A 303 11.56 4.69 -1.88
N LEU A 304 12.34 3.81 -1.26
CA LEU A 304 13.50 3.22 -1.91
C LEU A 304 13.11 2.40 -3.16
N GLU A 305 11.94 1.74 -3.14
CA GLU A 305 11.43 1.04 -4.32
C GLU A 305 11.06 2.01 -5.44
N ALA A 306 10.40 3.13 -5.12
CA ALA A 306 10.11 4.20 -6.07
C ALA A 306 11.39 4.80 -6.67
N LEU A 307 12.44 4.97 -5.88
CA LEU A 307 13.74 5.42 -6.39
C LEU A 307 14.38 4.41 -7.35
N LYS A 308 14.25 3.11 -7.10
CA LYS A 308 14.73 2.09 -8.05
C LYS A 308 14.00 2.13 -9.38
N VAL A 309 12.69 2.37 -9.38
CA VAL A 309 11.93 2.58 -10.63
C VAL A 309 12.44 3.84 -11.33
N THR A 310 12.69 4.92 -10.59
CA THR A 310 13.28 6.16 -11.13
C THR A 310 14.62 5.90 -11.83
N ARG A 311 15.53 5.14 -11.19
CA ARG A 311 16.82 4.77 -11.79
C ARG A 311 16.65 3.90 -13.02
N ALA A 312 15.73 2.94 -13.00
CA ALA A 312 15.43 2.13 -14.18
C ALA A 312 15.01 3.00 -15.38
N CYS A 313 14.21 4.06 -15.14
CA CYS A 313 13.82 5.03 -16.17
C CYS A 313 15.00 5.84 -16.70
N LEU A 314 15.83 6.42 -15.83
CA LEU A 314 16.84 7.41 -16.22
C LEU A 314 18.20 6.80 -16.59
N GLU A 315 18.62 5.76 -15.87
CA GLU A 315 19.97 5.19 -15.94
C GLU A 315 20.00 3.92 -16.82
N GLY A 316 18.83 3.42 -17.24
CA GLY A 316 18.72 2.17 -18.03
C GLY A 316 19.04 0.91 -17.21
N ASP A 317 19.15 1.05 -15.90
CA ASP A 317 19.43 -0.04 -14.97
C ASP A 317 18.34 -1.11 -15.01
N VAL A 318 18.76 -2.38 -14.91
CA VAL A 318 17.81 -3.49 -14.77
C VAL A 318 17.08 -3.36 -13.44
N TYR A 319 15.78 -3.07 -13.50
CA TYR A 319 14.92 -2.99 -12.34
C TYR A 319 14.90 -4.34 -11.59
N LYS A 320 15.34 -4.33 -10.33
CA LYS A 320 15.37 -5.52 -9.45
C LYS A 320 14.34 -5.39 -8.33
N PRO A 321 13.08 -5.77 -8.52
CA PRO A 321 12.00 -5.47 -7.58
C PRO A 321 12.20 -6.02 -6.16
N PHE A 322 11.60 -5.35 -5.17
CA PHE A 322 11.71 -5.66 -3.75
C PHE A 322 11.39 -7.13 -3.43
N ARG A 323 12.33 -7.79 -2.77
CA ARG A 323 12.16 -9.13 -2.19
C ARG A 323 12.52 -9.13 -0.73
N ILE A 324 11.63 -9.62 0.12
CA ILE A 324 11.88 -9.73 1.56
C ILE A 324 13.07 -10.66 1.81
N TRP A 325 14.06 -10.17 2.54
CA TRP A 325 15.35 -10.85 2.68
C TRP A 325 15.71 -11.27 4.12
N TRP A 326 14.92 -10.83 5.09
CA TRP A 326 15.02 -11.22 6.50
C TRP A 326 14.06 -12.36 6.81
#